data_AF-A0A166R410-F1
#
_entry.id   AF-A0A166R410-F1
#
_cell.length_a   1.000
_cell.length_b   1.000
_cell.length_c   1.000
_cell.angle_alpha   90.00
_cell.angle_beta   90.00
_cell.angle_gamma   90.00
#
_symmetry.space_group_name_H-M   'P 1'
#
loop_
_entity.id
_entity.type
_entity.pdbx_description
1 polymer ?
#
loop_
_entity_poly.entity_id
_entity_poly.type
_entity_poly.pdbx_seq_one_letter_code
_entity_poly.pdbx_strand_id
1 'polypeptide(L)'
;MTSAHIAPHVENLGNTITQFHSHIESGHEAPHDGVVDAANNAALHFLQLAAQVKKSFPEAERHHFYADMHKQAKAARKAGQRFNELKPTLVAQGVRGSDVVSALEGWMIVIIVLFDLLRAADPKYEEHCAHIETSFKGTIQATIDLYSKP
;
A
#
# COMPACT_ATOMS: atom_id res chain seq x y z
N MET A 1 -25.75 -0.41 18.23
CA MET A 1 -24.86 -0.37 17.06
C MET A 1 -23.46 -0.68 17.53
N THR A 2 -22.88 -1.80 17.13
CA THR A 2 -21.48 -2.12 17.43
C THR A 2 -20.58 -1.17 16.65
N SER A 3 -19.71 -0.42 17.34
CA SER A 3 -18.70 0.43 16.72
C SER A 3 -17.87 -0.42 15.75
N ALA A 4 -17.78 -0.01 14.48
CA ALA A 4 -16.83 -0.61 13.55
C ALA A 4 -15.42 -0.16 13.96
N HIS A 5 -14.61 -1.07 14.51
CA HIS A 5 -13.22 -0.80 14.86
C HIS A 5 -12.36 -0.80 13.59
N ILE A 6 -11.65 0.29 13.31
CA ILE A 6 -10.84 0.42 12.10
C ILE A 6 -9.39 -0.04 12.32
N ALA A 7 -8.93 -0.03 13.58
CA ALA A 7 -7.57 -0.41 13.96
C ALA A 7 -7.11 -1.80 13.43
N PRO A 8 -7.91 -2.89 13.50
CA PRO A 8 -7.48 -4.19 12.98
C PRO A 8 -7.21 -4.18 11.46
N HIS A 9 -7.92 -3.32 10.71
CA HIS A 9 -7.71 -3.19 9.27
C HIS A 9 -6.41 -2.46 8.92
N VAL A 10 -6.01 -1.48 9.75
CA VAL A 10 -4.73 -0.77 9.59
C VAL A 10 -3.56 -1.65 10.02
N GLU A 11 -3.74 -2.46 11.06
CA GLU A 11 -2.76 -3.46 11.48
C GLU A 11 -2.54 -4.52 10.40
N ASN A 12 -3.62 -5.07 9.84
CA ASN A 12 -3.53 -6.02 8.72
C ASN A 12 -2.80 -5.42 7.52
N LEU A 13 -3.09 -4.16 7.16
CA LEU A 13 -2.38 -3.46 6.11
C LEU A 13 -0.86 -3.38 6.40
N GLY A 14 -0.49 -3.07 7.63
CA GLY A 14 0.92 -3.01 8.04
C GLY A 14 1.63 -4.35 8.02
N ASN A 15 0.92 -5.41 8.42
CA ASN A 15 1.42 -6.78 8.33
C ASN A 15 1.66 -7.17 6.87
N THR A 16 0.76 -6.82 5.95
CA THR A 16 0.92 -7.09 4.52
C THR A 16 2.10 -6.33 3.92
N ILE A 17 2.29 -5.05 4.24
CA ILE A 17 3.45 -4.27 3.76
C ILE A 17 4.75 -4.89 4.28
N THR A 18 4.76 -5.38 5.51
CA THR A 18 5.91 -6.07 6.10
C THR A 18 6.15 -7.42 5.43
N GLN A 19 5.10 -8.19 5.17
CA GLN A 19 5.18 -9.47 4.46
C GLN A 19 5.70 -9.29 3.04
N PHE A 20 5.21 -8.29 2.29
CA PHE A 20 5.74 -7.93 0.98
C PHE A 20 7.27 -7.79 1.03
N HIS A 21 7.78 -7.06 2.02
CA HIS A 21 9.21 -6.89 2.23
C HIS A 21 9.93 -8.23 2.52
N SER A 22 9.40 -9.05 3.43
CA SER A 22 10.00 -10.35 3.78
C SER A 22 9.96 -11.36 2.64
N HIS A 23 8.91 -11.40 1.82
CA HIS A 23 8.81 -12.29 0.66
C HIS A 23 9.86 -11.93 -0.39
N ILE A 24 10.03 -10.63 -0.67
CA ILE A 24 11.04 -10.13 -1.60
C ILE A 24 12.47 -10.47 -1.13
N GLU A 25 12.76 -10.39 0.17
CA GLU A 25 14.11 -10.66 0.70
C GLU A 25 14.44 -12.14 0.84
N SER A 26 13.44 -13.00 1.10
CA SER A 26 13.66 -14.41 1.44
C SER A 26 13.87 -15.34 0.26
N GLY A 27 13.52 -14.92 -0.97
CA GLY A 27 13.70 -15.71 -2.19
C GLY A 27 12.99 -17.07 -2.19
N HIS A 28 11.95 -17.25 -1.35
CA HIS A 28 11.31 -18.55 -1.09
C HIS A 28 10.22 -18.95 -2.09
N GLU A 29 9.70 -18.02 -2.89
CA GLU A 29 8.62 -18.26 -3.87
C GLU A 29 9.12 -18.07 -5.31
N ALA A 30 8.32 -18.53 -6.29
CA ALA A 30 8.54 -18.16 -7.69
C ALA A 30 8.57 -16.62 -7.77
N PRO A 31 9.72 -16.01 -8.12
CA PRO A 31 9.96 -14.59 -7.86
C PRO A 31 9.01 -13.67 -8.63
N HIS A 32 8.44 -14.16 -9.75
CA HIS A 32 7.44 -13.43 -10.51
C HIS A 32 6.10 -13.38 -9.79
N ASP A 33 5.51 -14.54 -9.51
CA ASP A 33 4.18 -14.64 -8.92
C ASP A 33 4.17 -14.03 -7.51
N GLY A 34 5.21 -14.26 -6.71
CA GLY A 34 5.30 -13.71 -5.36
C GLY A 34 5.31 -12.17 -5.32
N VAL A 35 5.95 -11.51 -6.28
CA VAL A 35 5.98 -10.03 -6.36
C VAL A 35 4.62 -9.46 -6.77
N VAL A 36 4.00 -10.05 -7.79
CA VAL A 36 2.71 -9.59 -8.33
C VAL A 36 1.59 -9.86 -7.32
N ASP A 37 1.57 -11.06 -6.73
CA ASP A 37 0.58 -11.44 -5.72
C ASP A 37 0.70 -10.58 -4.47
N ALA A 38 1.91 -10.26 -4.02
CA ALA A 38 2.09 -9.42 -2.86
C ALA A 38 1.64 -7.96 -3.11
N ALA A 39 1.86 -7.42 -4.31
CA ALA A 39 1.32 -6.11 -4.70
C ALA A 39 -0.22 -6.12 -4.75
N ASN A 40 -0.81 -7.16 -5.35
CA ASN A 40 -2.26 -7.34 -5.39
C ASN A 40 -2.86 -7.53 -3.98
N ASN A 41 -2.17 -8.24 -3.09
CA ASN A 41 -2.60 -8.44 -1.71
C ASN A 41 -2.58 -7.12 -0.93
N ALA A 42 -1.54 -6.30 -1.10
CA ALA A 42 -1.51 -4.96 -0.51
C ALA A 42 -2.67 -4.10 -1.04
N ALA A 43 -2.95 -4.14 -2.34
CA ALA A 43 -4.08 -3.45 -2.94
C ALA A 43 -5.43 -3.91 -2.33
N LEU A 44 -5.62 -5.21 -2.11
CA LEU A 44 -6.81 -5.76 -1.46
C LEU A 44 -7.01 -5.20 -0.05
N HIS A 45 -5.95 -5.10 0.75
CA HIS A 45 -6.05 -4.55 2.11
C HIS A 45 -6.38 -3.05 2.12
N PHE A 46 -5.83 -2.27 1.18
CA PHE A 46 -6.25 -0.88 0.96
C PHE A 46 -7.75 -0.79 0.62
N LEU A 47 -8.23 -1.65 -0.27
CA LEU A 47 -9.64 -1.68 -0.67
C LEU A 47 -10.56 -2.11 0.48
N GLN A 48 -10.15 -3.09 1.30
CA GLN A 48 -10.88 -3.48 2.50
C GLN A 48 -10.98 -2.33 3.49
N LEU A 49 -9.89 -1.59 3.70
CA LEU A 49 -9.89 -0.41 4.57
C LEU A 49 -10.81 0.67 4.00
N ALA A 50 -10.77 0.91 2.70
CA ALA A 50 -11.64 1.86 2.00
C ALA A 50 -13.12 1.51 2.20
N ALA A 51 -13.48 0.23 2.10
CA ALA A 51 -14.83 -0.25 2.35
C ALA A 51 -15.30 0.03 3.79
N GLN A 52 -14.40 -0.09 4.78
CA GLN A 52 -14.72 0.24 6.17
C GLN A 52 -14.91 1.74 6.38
N VAL A 53 -14.02 2.57 5.84
CA VAL A 53 -14.14 4.03 5.89
C VAL A 53 -15.47 4.48 5.28
N LYS A 54 -15.84 3.94 4.11
CA LYS A 54 -17.12 4.22 3.45
C LYS A 54 -18.33 3.84 4.31
N LYS A 55 -18.24 2.75 5.05
CA LYS A 55 -19.34 2.26 5.90
C LYS A 55 -19.49 3.11 7.16
N SER A 56 -18.40 3.38 7.86
CA SER A 56 -18.38 4.16 9.09
C SER A 56 -16.94 4.47 9.48
N PHE A 57 -16.57 5.76 9.50
CA PHE A 57 -15.29 6.20 10.05
C PHE A 57 -15.42 6.60 11.52
N PRO A 58 -14.77 5.89 12.46
CA PRO A 58 -14.92 6.16 13.89
C PRO A 58 -14.12 7.39 14.33
N GLU A 59 -14.80 8.51 14.62
CA GLU A 59 -14.17 9.77 15.06
C GLU A 59 -13.28 9.59 16.31
N ALA A 60 -13.64 8.70 17.24
CA ALA A 60 -12.86 8.42 18.44
C ALA A 60 -11.50 7.77 18.15
N GLU A 61 -11.36 7.03 17.04
CA GLU A 61 -10.12 6.36 16.65
C GLU A 61 -9.28 7.19 15.67
N ARG A 62 -9.80 8.33 15.21
CA ARG A 62 -9.23 9.17 14.15
C ARG A 62 -7.74 9.47 14.32
N HIS A 63 -7.34 9.95 15.49
CA HIS A 63 -5.94 10.34 15.72
C HIS A 63 -4.99 9.15 15.60
N HIS A 64 -5.36 8.02 16.21
CA HIS A 64 -4.62 6.77 16.14
C HIS A 64 -4.56 6.24 14.70
N PHE A 65 -5.69 6.30 13.99
CA PHE A 65 -5.79 5.91 12.58
C PHE A 65 -4.77 6.65 11.70
N TYR A 66 -4.75 7.99 11.73
CA TYR A 66 -3.81 8.77 10.91
C TYR A 66 -2.36 8.56 11.34
N ALA A 67 -2.10 8.44 12.65
CA ALA A 67 -0.77 8.13 13.15
C ALA A 67 -0.26 6.78 12.63
N ASP A 68 -1.12 5.76 12.62
CA ASP A 68 -0.77 4.43 12.13
C ASP A 68 -0.64 4.40 10.61
N MET A 69 -1.54 5.05 9.87
CA MET A 69 -1.41 5.20 8.41
C MET A 69 -0.12 5.91 8.01
N HIS A 70 0.32 6.91 8.78
CA HIS A 70 1.61 7.58 8.55
C HIS A 70 2.81 6.64 8.82
N LYS A 71 2.73 5.77 9.84
CA LYS A 71 3.74 4.71 10.05
C LYS A 71 3.75 3.74 8.87
N GLN A 72 2.59 3.33 8.37
CA GLN A 72 2.50 2.45 7.20
C GLN A 72 3.07 3.10 5.94
N ALA A 73 2.86 4.40 5.73
CA ALA A 73 3.48 5.11 4.61
C ALA A 73 5.01 5.10 4.68
N LYS A 74 5.59 5.25 5.88
CA LYS A 74 7.04 5.13 6.10
C LYS A 74 7.55 3.71 5.85
N ALA A 75 6.83 2.70 6.33
CA ALA A 75 7.17 1.31 6.10
C ALA A 75 7.13 0.96 4.60
N ALA A 76 6.07 1.38 3.90
CA ALA A 76 5.93 1.19 2.46
C ALA A 76 7.05 1.87 1.68
N ARG A 77 7.44 3.10 2.05
CA ARG A 77 8.58 3.79 1.44
C ARG A 77 9.87 2.99 1.56
N LYS A 78 10.17 2.46 2.75
CA LYS A 78 11.37 1.63 2.98
C LYS A 78 11.32 0.34 2.16
N ALA A 79 10.17 -0.34 2.14
CA ALA A 79 9.98 -1.56 1.35
C ALA A 79 10.11 -1.29 -0.16
N GLY A 80 9.52 -0.20 -0.66
CA GLY A 80 9.62 0.20 -2.06
C GLY A 80 11.04 0.55 -2.48
N GLN A 81 11.82 1.24 -1.63
CA GLN A 81 13.24 1.48 -1.87
C GLN A 81 14.02 0.18 -2.01
N ARG A 82 13.82 -0.77 -1.09
CA ARG A 82 14.50 -2.06 -1.12
C ARG A 82 14.11 -2.89 -2.34
N PHE A 83 12.83 -2.92 -2.69
CA PHE A 83 12.32 -3.58 -3.87
C PHE A 83 12.90 -3.01 -5.17
N ASN A 84 13.09 -1.69 -5.22
CA ASN A 84 13.73 -1.01 -6.34
C ASN A 84 15.21 -1.40 -6.50
N GLU A 85 15.95 -1.54 -5.40
CA GLU A 85 17.34 -2.02 -5.40
C GLU A 85 17.47 -3.44 -5.97
N LEU A 86 16.43 -4.27 -5.78
CA LEU A 86 16.41 -5.67 -6.22
C LEU A 86 15.97 -5.85 -7.67
N LYS A 87 15.59 -4.78 -8.40
CA LYS A 87 15.17 -4.87 -9.81
C LYS A 87 16.13 -5.71 -10.67
N PRO A 88 17.47 -5.50 -10.66
CA PRO A 88 18.37 -6.27 -11.54
C PRO A 88 18.30 -7.78 -11.27
N THR A 89 18.21 -8.17 -10.00
CA THR A 89 18.09 -9.58 -9.59
C THR A 89 16.75 -10.17 -10.02
N LEU A 90 15.66 -9.45 -9.79
CA LEU A 90 14.30 -9.89 -10.16
C LEU A 90 14.16 -10.04 -11.68
N VAL A 91 14.69 -9.09 -12.47
CA VAL A 91 14.71 -9.18 -13.93
C VAL A 91 15.54 -10.38 -14.40
N ALA A 92 16.72 -10.62 -13.81
CA ALA A 92 17.54 -11.79 -14.12
C ALA A 92 16.84 -13.13 -13.78
N GLN A 93 15.91 -13.11 -12.83
CA GLN A 93 15.07 -14.25 -12.46
C GLN A 93 13.78 -14.37 -13.30
N GLY A 94 13.58 -13.52 -14.31
CA GLY A 94 12.45 -13.59 -15.22
C GLY A 94 11.20 -12.82 -14.75
N VAL A 95 11.31 -11.96 -13.73
CA VAL A 95 10.22 -11.05 -13.36
C VAL A 95 10.00 -10.05 -14.49
N ARG A 96 8.79 -9.99 -15.05
CA ARG A 96 8.46 -9.09 -16.15
C ARG A 96 8.07 -7.73 -15.56
N GLY A 97 8.79 -6.68 -15.93
CA GLY A 97 8.51 -5.33 -15.46
C GLY A 97 7.08 -4.87 -15.78
N SER A 98 6.52 -5.27 -16.92
CA SER A 98 5.13 -4.98 -17.32
C SER A 98 4.09 -5.44 -16.31
N ASP A 99 4.31 -6.60 -15.69
CA ASP A 99 3.32 -7.21 -14.79
C ASP A 99 3.41 -6.57 -13.41
N VAL A 100 4.64 -6.27 -12.97
CA VAL A 100 4.89 -5.46 -11.78
C VAL A 100 4.24 -4.08 -11.93
N VAL A 101 4.42 -3.42 -13.07
CA VAL A 101 3.79 -2.12 -13.35
C VAL A 101 2.27 -2.24 -13.29
N SER A 102 1.68 -3.23 -13.95
CA SER A 102 0.22 -3.43 -13.97
C SER A 102 -0.34 -3.64 -12.55
N ALA A 103 0.34 -4.44 -11.71
CA ALA A 103 -0.08 -4.67 -10.33
C ALA A 103 0.02 -3.40 -9.47
N LEU A 104 1.10 -2.62 -9.65
CA LEU A 104 1.32 -1.37 -8.93
C LEU A 104 0.35 -0.27 -9.35
N GLU A 105 -0.05 -0.20 -10.62
CA GLU A 105 -1.12 0.68 -11.08
C GLU A 105 -2.46 0.32 -10.42
N GLY A 106 -2.76 -0.98 -10.29
CA GLY A 106 -3.90 -1.46 -9.51
C GLY A 106 -3.86 -0.99 -8.05
N TRP A 107 -2.69 -1.08 -7.41
CA TRP A 107 -2.48 -0.58 -6.04
C TRP A 107 -2.64 0.94 -5.95
N MET A 108 -2.12 1.69 -6.93
CA MET A 108 -2.28 3.15 -7.00
C MET A 108 -3.76 3.56 -7.00
N ILE A 109 -4.59 2.87 -7.79
CA ILE A 109 -6.04 3.15 -7.89
C ILE A 109 -6.72 2.98 -6.54
N VAL A 110 -6.47 1.89 -5.81
CA VAL A 110 -7.12 1.65 -4.51
C VAL A 110 -6.62 2.59 -3.42
N ILE A 111 -5.38 3.07 -3.49
CA ILE A 111 -4.91 4.17 -2.63
C ILE A 111 -5.75 5.42 -2.88
N ILE A 112 -5.88 5.85 -4.14
CA ILE A 112 -6.70 7.02 -4.49
C ILE A 112 -8.12 6.88 -3.94
N VAL A 113 -8.75 5.71 -4.16
CA VAL A 113 -10.10 5.42 -3.65
C VAL A 113 -10.18 5.53 -2.12
N LEU A 114 -9.22 4.95 -1.38
CA LEU A 114 -9.20 5.06 0.08
C LEU A 114 -9.13 6.52 0.54
N PHE A 115 -8.20 7.30 -0.03
CA PHE A 115 -7.96 8.67 0.42
C PHE A 115 -9.07 9.64 -0.02
N ASP A 116 -9.74 9.40 -1.15
CA ASP A 116 -10.97 10.11 -1.51
C ASP A 116 -12.09 9.85 -0.50
N LEU A 117 -12.26 8.60 -0.08
CA LEU A 117 -13.25 8.24 0.94
C LEU A 117 -12.90 8.82 2.32
N LEU A 118 -11.62 8.86 2.68
CA LEU A 118 -11.17 9.47 3.94
C LEU A 118 -11.40 10.97 3.96
N ARG A 119 -11.10 11.70 2.86
CA ARG A 119 -11.41 13.13 2.75
C ARG A 119 -12.90 13.40 2.89
N ALA A 120 -13.73 12.57 2.24
CA ALA A 120 -15.19 12.70 2.33
C ALA A 120 -15.72 12.38 3.73
N ALA A 121 -15.17 11.36 4.40
CA ALA A 121 -15.60 10.94 5.73
C ALA A 121 -15.07 11.85 6.85
N ASP A 122 -13.94 12.52 6.63
CA ASP A 122 -13.24 13.30 7.66
C ASP A 122 -12.55 14.57 7.12
N PRO A 123 -13.30 15.56 6.63
CA PRO A 123 -12.75 16.75 5.98
C PRO A 123 -11.86 17.62 6.89
N LYS A 124 -12.00 17.50 8.22
CA LYS A 124 -11.17 18.22 9.20
C LYS A 124 -9.68 17.83 9.12
N TYR A 125 -9.37 16.67 8.55
CA TYR A 125 -8.02 16.12 8.45
C TYR A 125 -7.53 16.03 7.00
N GLU A 126 -8.15 16.79 6.09
CA GLU A 126 -7.83 16.76 4.65
C GLU A 126 -6.34 16.93 4.37
N GLU A 127 -5.64 17.85 5.03
CA GLU A 127 -4.20 18.05 4.84
C GLU A 127 -3.36 16.83 5.28
N HIS A 128 -3.72 16.19 6.40
CA HIS A 128 -3.05 14.99 6.88
C HIS A 128 -3.30 13.82 5.92
N CYS A 129 -4.55 13.70 5.46
CA CYS A 129 -4.99 12.73 4.46
C CYS A 129 -4.18 12.90 3.17
N ALA A 130 -4.08 14.13 2.64
CA ALA A 130 -3.32 14.45 1.43
C ALA A 130 -1.81 14.18 1.58
N HIS A 131 -1.22 14.49 2.74
CA HIS A 131 0.19 14.23 3.01
C HIS A 131 0.50 12.72 2.97
N ILE A 132 -0.32 11.91 3.63
CA ILE A 132 -0.13 10.45 3.66
C ILE A 132 -0.38 9.85 2.28
N GLU A 133 -1.43 10.28 1.58
CA GLU A 133 -1.70 9.86 0.20
C GLU A 133 -0.49 10.13 -0.71
N THR A 134 0.03 11.35 -0.67
CA THR A 134 1.20 11.75 -1.45
C THR A 134 2.41 10.87 -1.16
N SER A 135 2.63 10.49 0.10
CA SER A 135 3.73 9.60 0.49
C SER A 135 3.58 8.19 -0.10
N PHE A 136 2.38 7.61 -0.07
CA PHE A 136 2.13 6.30 -0.69
C PHE A 136 2.27 6.37 -2.21
N LYS A 137 1.61 7.33 -2.86
CA LYS A 137 1.64 7.51 -4.32
C LYS A 137 3.04 7.76 -4.82
N GLY A 138 3.81 8.63 -4.16
CA GLY A 138 5.19 8.90 -4.53
C GLY A 138 6.08 7.64 -4.48
N THR A 139 5.85 6.77 -3.49
CA THR A 139 6.58 5.50 -3.38
C THR A 139 6.23 4.56 -4.54
N ILE A 140 4.94 4.36 -4.81
CA ILE A 140 4.49 3.45 -5.87
C ILE A 140 4.88 3.98 -7.25
N GLN A 141 4.70 5.27 -7.49
CA GLN A 141 5.06 5.90 -8.77
C GLN A 141 6.55 5.75 -9.06
N ALA A 142 7.43 5.96 -8.06
CA ALA A 142 8.86 5.78 -8.24
C ALA A 142 9.22 4.34 -8.65
N THR A 143 8.51 3.34 -8.10
CA THR A 143 8.68 1.93 -8.50
C THR A 143 8.12 1.68 -9.91
N ILE A 144 6.94 2.20 -10.25
CA ILE A 144 6.38 2.10 -11.61
C ILE A 144 7.38 2.67 -12.64
N ASP A 145 7.89 3.88 -12.40
CA ASP A 145 8.83 4.56 -13.30
C ASP A 145 10.13 3.76 -13.49
N LEU A 146 10.54 3.04 -12.45
CA LEU A 146 11.73 2.19 -12.49
C LEU A 146 11.48 0.90 -13.29
N TYR A 147 10.38 0.20 -13.03
CA TYR A 147 10.04 -1.07 -13.68
C TYR A 147 9.49 -0.92 -15.11
N SER A 148 9.03 0.29 -15.47
CA SER A 148 8.64 0.65 -16.84
C SER A 148 9.82 0.80 -17.80
N LYS A 149 11.04 0.97 -17.26
CA LYS A 149 12.26 1.07 -18.06
C LYS A 149 12.76 -0.33 -18.44
N PRO A 150 13.33 -0.50 -19.65
CA PRO A 150 13.97 -1.73 -20.09
C PRO A 150 14.99 -2.27 -19.08
#